data_AF-A0ABD1ZVJ6-F1
#
_entry.id   AF-A0ABD1ZVJ6-F1
#
_cell.length_a   1.000
_cell.length_b   1.000
_cell.length_c   1.000
_cell.angle_alpha   90.00
_cell.angle_beta   90.00
_cell.angle_gamma   90.00
#
_symmetry.space_group_name_H-M   'P 1'
#
loop_
_entity.id
_entity.type
_entity.pdbx_description
1 polymer ?
#
loop_
_entity_poly.entity_id
_entity_poly.type
_entity_poly.pdbx_seq_one_letter_code
_entity_poly.pdbx_strand_id
1 'polypeptide(L)'
;MSDDDRDIDIESDEGDDSDSRQRHSNNTQYYSQAEKRAHHNALERKRRDHIKDSFSSLRDSVPALQGEKVASRAQILKKAAEYIQFMRRKNSSHQQDIDDLKRQNSLLETQIRTLEKAKITGNFAAETCEVSKSDSIGMGGYNDSESESSDSETGRAIRQPKKLKVAGLHH
;
A
#
# COMPACT_ATOMS: atom_id res chain seq x y z
N MET A 1 19.92 -51.76 2.75
CA MET A 1 21.24 -51.24 3.17
C MET A 1 22.23 -51.59 2.08
N SER A 2 23.21 -50.69 1.85
CA SER A 2 24.30 -50.74 0.86
C SER A 2 23.86 -50.39 -0.57
N ASP A 3 24.55 -49.56 -1.35
CA ASP A 3 25.70 -48.65 -1.18
C ASP A 3 25.54 -47.61 -2.30
N ASP A 4 25.64 -46.31 -2.01
CA ASP A 4 25.69 -45.27 -3.06
C ASP A 4 26.59 -44.12 -2.57
N ASP A 5 27.81 -44.48 -2.16
CA ASP A 5 28.92 -43.54 -2.01
C ASP A 5 29.50 -43.28 -3.42
N ARG A 6 28.97 -42.26 -4.09
CA ARG A 6 29.63 -41.70 -5.27
C ARG A 6 30.59 -40.61 -4.82
N ASP A 7 31.86 -40.96 -4.76
CA ASP A 7 32.94 -39.99 -4.66
C ASP A 7 32.86 -39.04 -5.87
N ILE A 8 32.61 -37.75 -5.60
CA ILE A 8 32.72 -36.69 -6.60
C ILE A 8 34.19 -36.29 -6.61
N ASP A 9 34.96 -36.85 -7.54
CA ASP A 9 36.29 -36.36 -7.89
C ASP A 9 36.15 -34.95 -8.51
N ILE A 10 36.27 -33.93 -7.66
CA ILE A 10 36.38 -32.55 -8.09
C ILE A 10 37.84 -32.34 -8.50
N GLU A 11 38.17 -32.61 -9.76
CA GLU A 11 39.43 -32.15 -10.32
C GLU A 11 39.46 -30.62 -10.21
N SER A 12 40.33 -30.12 -9.35
CA SER A 12 40.64 -28.69 -9.27
C SER A 12 41.37 -28.33 -10.55
N ASP A 13 40.61 -27.76 -11.50
CA ASP A 13 41.14 -27.09 -12.69
C ASP A 13 42.07 -25.96 -12.23
N GLU A 14 43.36 -26.26 -12.16
CA GLU A 14 44.42 -25.27 -11.94
C GLU A 14 44.49 -24.39 -13.19
N GLY A 15 43.71 -23.31 -13.15
CA GLY A 15 43.72 -22.26 -14.15
C GLY A 15 45.14 -21.69 -14.32
N ASP A 16 45.75 -22.12 -15.42
CA ASP A 16 46.84 -21.52 -16.17
C ASP A 16 47.14 -20.05 -15.80
N ASP A 17 48.33 -19.86 -15.23
CA ASP A 17 48.94 -18.57 -14.91
C ASP A 17 49.39 -17.90 -16.22
N SER A 18 48.42 -17.44 -17.01
CA SER A 18 48.65 -16.66 -18.22
C SER A 18 49.04 -15.22 -17.84
N ASP A 19 50.31 -15.09 -17.43
CA ASP A 19 51.11 -13.86 -17.38
C ASP A 19 51.16 -13.21 -18.76
N SER A 20 50.15 -12.41 -19.13
CA SER A 20 50.20 -11.53 -20.32
C SER A 20 49.00 -10.57 -20.43
N ARG A 21 48.67 -9.77 -19.41
CA ARG A 21 47.84 -8.55 -19.65
C ARG A 21 48.32 -7.33 -18.88
N GLN A 22 48.85 -6.40 -19.68
CA GLN A 22 48.85 -4.96 -19.46
C GLN A 22 49.72 -4.43 -18.32
N ARG A 23 50.97 -4.12 -18.69
CA ARG A 23 51.75 -3.00 -18.15
C ARG A 23 51.01 -1.65 -18.35
N HIS A 24 49.91 -1.41 -17.64
CA HIS A 24 49.27 -0.10 -17.58
C HIS A 24 49.09 0.33 -16.12
N SER A 25 49.69 1.48 -15.81
CA SER A 25 49.52 2.29 -14.59
C SER A 25 50.38 1.90 -13.39
N ASN A 26 51.64 2.35 -13.45
CA ASN A 26 52.54 2.50 -12.30
C ASN A 26 52.04 3.61 -11.34
N ASN A 27 50.88 3.43 -10.71
CA ASN A 27 50.51 4.15 -9.49
C ASN A 27 49.59 3.32 -8.56
N THR A 28 49.58 2.00 -8.71
CA THR A 28 48.87 1.11 -7.79
C THR A 28 49.69 1.01 -6.51
N GLN A 29 49.46 1.96 -5.60
CA GLN A 29 49.90 1.93 -4.21
C GLN A 29 49.76 0.49 -3.69
N TYR A 30 50.89 -0.11 -3.31
CA TYR A 30 50.96 -1.46 -2.76
C TYR A 30 50.30 -1.46 -1.37
N TYR A 31 48.98 -1.43 -1.35
CA TYR A 31 48.22 -1.68 -0.14
C TYR A 31 48.55 -3.09 0.32
N SER A 32 49.09 -3.18 1.53
CA SER A 32 49.24 -4.42 2.27
C SER A 32 47.93 -5.21 2.26
N GLN A 33 48.01 -6.52 2.41
CA GLN A 33 46.81 -7.37 2.51
C GLN A 33 45.87 -6.88 3.64
N ALA A 34 46.42 -6.26 4.69
CA ALA A 34 45.67 -5.63 5.75
C ALA A 34 44.90 -4.38 5.27
N GLU A 35 45.53 -3.51 4.49
CA GLU A 35 44.89 -2.31 3.93
C GLU A 35 43.80 -2.65 2.92
N LYS A 36 43.99 -3.68 2.08
CA LYS A 36 42.93 -4.17 1.17
C LYS A 36 41.69 -4.64 1.95
N ARG A 37 41.89 -5.39 3.04
CA ARG A 37 40.80 -5.83 3.94
C ARG A 37 40.13 -4.64 4.63
N ALA A 38 40.91 -3.67 5.11
CA ALA A 38 40.39 -2.46 5.75
C ALA A 38 39.53 -1.64 4.79
N HIS A 39 40.00 -1.44 3.56
CA HIS A 39 39.27 -0.73 2.50
C HIS A 39 37.95 -1.43 2.15
N HIS A 40 37.98 -2.76 1.97
CA HIS A 40 36.77 -3.54 1.72
C HIS A 40 35.75 -3.41 2.88
N ASN A 41 36.21 -3.51 4.13
CA ASN A 41 35.36 -3.33 5.31
C ASN A 41 34.75 -1.93 5.41
N ALA A 42 35.51 -0.90 5.02
CA ALA A 42 35.04 0.47 4.97
C ALA A 42 33.93 0.65 3.93
N LEU A 43 34.12 0.12 2.72
CA LEU A 43 33.11 0.15 1.65
C LEU A 43 31.82 -0.58 2.07
N GLU A 44 31.93 -1.76 2.67
CA GLU A 44 30.73 -2.50 3.09
C GLU A 44 30.01 -1.79 4.24
N ARG A 45 30.73 -1.13 5.15
CA ARG A 45 30.09 -0.29 6.19
C ARG A 45 29.28 0.84 5.54
N LYS A 46 29.86 1.58 4.59
CA LYS A 46 29.15 2.62 3.83
C LYS A 46 27.91 2.06 3.13
N ARG A 47 28.01 0.88 2.52
CA ARG A 47 26.86 0.19 1.89
C ARG A 47 25.76 -0.11 2.89
N ARG A 48 26.11 -0.64 4.08
CA ARG A 48 25.14 -0.96 5.14
C ARG A 48 24.47 0.29 5.69
N ASP A 49 25.18 1.40 5.82
CA ASP A 49 24.62 2.67 6.27
C ASP A 49 23.59 3.19 5.27
N HIS A 50 23.90 3.17 3.97
CA HIS A 50 22.94 3.55 2.93
C HIS A 50 21.66 2.67 2.95
N ILE A 51 21.81 1.36 3.17
CA ILE A 51 20.67 0.45 3.31
C ILE A 51 19.85 0.80 4.56
N LYS A 52 20.51 1.10 5.68
CA LYS A 52 19.85 1.51 6.92
C LYS A 52 19.03 2.78 6.72
N ASP A 53 19.56 3.75 5.99
CA ASP A 53 18.85 4.98 5.66
C ASP A 53 17.65 4.69 4.76
N SER A 54 17.81 3.83 3.76
CA SER A 54 16.71 3.39 2.88
C SER A 54 15.58 2.71 3.66
N PHE A 55 15.91 1.88 4.66
CA PHE A 55 14.91 1.27 5.55
C PHE A 55 14.20 2.30 6.43
N SER A 56 14.91 3.34 6.86
CA SER A 56 14.32 4.43 7.65
C SER A 56 13.31 5.22 6.82
N SER A 57 13.69 5.63 5.60
CA SER A 57 12.79 6.30 4.66
C SER A 57 11.57 5.44 4.30
N LEU A 58 11.77 4.13 4.10
CA LEU A 58 10.67 3.21 3.82
C LEU A 58 9.70 3.11 5.00
N ARG A 59 10.21 2.98 6.23
CA ARG A 59 9.38 2.94 7.44
C ARG A 59 8.51 4.19 7.55
N ASP A 60 9.10 5.35 7.35
CA ASP A 60 8.41 6.64 7.54
C ASP A 60 7.33 6.87 6.46
N SER A 61 7.46 6.22 5.30
CA SER A 61 6.49 6.24 4.19
C SER A 61 5.29 5.30 4.38
N VAL A 62 5.34 4.38 5.36
CA VAL A 62 4.28 3.39 5.62
C VAL A 62 3.50 3.83 6.87
N PRO A 63 2.23 4.29 6.73
CA PRO A 63 1.46 4.85 7.84
C PRO A 63 1.34 3.93 9.07
N ALA A 64 1.21 2.61 8.84
CA ALA A 64 1.09 1.63 9.92
C ALA A 64 2.34 1.49 10.80
N LEU A 65 3.49 2.01 10.35
CA LEU A 65 4.76 1.99 11.08
C LEU A 65 5.10 3.35 11.69
N GLN A 66 4.31 4.39 11.38
CA GLN A 66 4.53 5.73 11.93
C GLN A 66 4.24 5.71 13.44
N GLY A 67 5.20 6.16 14.24
CA GLY A 67 5.13 6.13 15.71
C GLY A 67 5.66 4.85 16.35
N GLU A 68 5.99 3.82 15.58
CA GLU A 68 6.64 2.62 16.11
C GLU A 68 8.16 2.89 16.29
N LYS A 69 8.58 3.06 17.54
CA LYS A 69 9.97 3.43 17.88
C LYS A 69 11.00 2.42 17.37
N VAL A 70 10.62 1.14 17.26
CA VAL A 70 11.52 0.06 16.84
C VAL A 70 10.74 -0.93 15.95
N ALA A 71 10.83 -0.76 14.63
CA ALA A 71 10.32 -1.74 13.66
C ALA A 71 11.48 -2.56 13.08
N SER A 72 11.38 -3.89 13.11
CA SER A 72 12.39 -4.76 12.50
C SER A 72 12.38 -4.67 10.97
N ARG A 73 13.50 -5.00 10.31
CA ARG A 73 13.59 -5.02 8.83
C ARG A 73 12.51 -5.91 8.20
N ALA A 74 12.25 -7.08 8.78
CA ALA A 74 11.22 -7.99 8.30
C ALA A 74 9.80 -7.38 8.43
N GLN A 75 9.51 -6.71 9.55
CA GLN A 75 8.23 -6.01 9.73
C GLN A 75 8.08 -4.86 8.74
N ILE A 76 9.13 -4.07 8.50
CA ILE A 76 9.10 -2.97 7.52
C ILE A 76 8.73 -3.50 6.13
N LEU A 77 9.40 -4.57 5.67
CA LEU A 77 9.11 -5.18 4.37
C LEU A 77 7.68 -5.73 4.30
N LYS A 78 7.24 -6.44 5.35
CA LYS A 78 5.88 -7.01 5.41
C LYS A 78 4.82 -5.90 5.34
N LYS A 79 4.94 -4.88 6.18
CA LYS A 79 3.98 -3.76 6.24
C LYS A 79 4.00 -2.90 4.99
N ALA A 80 5.16 -2.71 4.37
CA ALA A 80 5.26 -2.04 3.07
C ALA A 80 4.52 -2.82 1.97
N ALA A 81 4.71 -4.14 1.90
CA ALA A 81 4.02 -4.99 0.93
C ALA A 81 2.48 -4.97 1.14
N GLU A 82 2.04 -5.10 2.39
CA GLU A 82 0.62 -4.96 2.77
C GLU A 82 0.06 -3.60 2.35
N TYR A 83 0.80 -2.51 2.59
CA TYR A 83 0.37 -1.16 2.26
C TYR A 83 0.27 -0.92 0.75
N ILE A 84 1.20 -1.46 -0.05
CA ILE A 84 1.13 -1.40 -1.52
C ILE A 84 -0.14 -2.10 -2.02
N GLN A 85 -0.43 -3.31 -1.51
CA GLN A 85 -1.65 -4.04 -1.89
C GLN A 85 -2.93 -3.31 -1.47
N PHE A 86 -2.93 -2.71 -0.28
CA PHE A 86 -4.04 -1.88 0.20
C PHE A 86 -4.25 -0.67 -0.72
N MET A 87 -3.20 0.10 -1.01
CA MET A 87 -3.29 1.29 -1.85
C MET A 87 -3.71 0.97 -3.28
N ARG A 88 -3.29 -0.16 -3.84
CA ARG A 88 -3.78 -0.64 -5.14
C ARG A 88 -5.30 -0.84 -5.15
N ARG A 89 -5.83 -1.59 -4.18
CA ARG A 89 -7.28 -1.83 -4.04
C ARG A 89 -8.04 -0.52 -3.81
N LYS A 90 -7.52 0.35 -2.94
CA LYS A 90 -8.12 1.66 -2.67
C LYS A 90 -8.19 2.54 -3.91
N ASN A 91 -7.11 2.62 -4.69
CA ASN A 91 -7.08 3.38 -5.93
C ASN A 91 -8.06 2.81 -6.97
N SER A 92 -8.17 1.48 -7.08
CA SER A 92 -9.16 0.84 -7.97
C SER A 92 -10.60 1.17 -7.58
N SER A 93 -10.93 1.15 -6.29
CA SER A 93 -12.25 1.57 -5.79
C SER A 93 -12.53 3.02 -6.13
N HIS A 94 -11.59 3.93 -5.85
CA HIS A 94 -11.76 5.34 -6.19
C HIS A 94 -11.89 5.58 -7.69
N GLN A 95 -11.20 4.80 -8.52
CA GLN A 95 -11.36 4.88 -9.97
C GLN A 95 -12.77 4.45 -10.41
N GLN A 96 -13.32 3.39 -9.79
CA GLN A 96 -14.70 2.98 -10.03
C GLN A 96 -15.69 4.08 -9.62
N ASP A 97 -15.52 4.68 -8.44
CA ASP A 97 -16.36 5.79 -7.97
C ASP A 97 -16.32 6.97 -8.95
N ILE A 98 -15.13 7.32 -9.46
CA ILE A 98 -14.95 8.37 -10.47
C ILE A 98 -15.72 8.03 -11.76
N ASP A 99 -15.65 6.79 -12.23
CA ASP A 99 -16.28 6.38 -13.49
C ASP A 99 -17.80 6.33 -13.37
N ASP A 100 -18.33 5.90 -12.21
CA ASP A 100 -19.76 5.91 -11.93
C ASP A 100 -20.31 7.33 -11.81
N LEU A 101 -19.59 8.24 -11.14
CA LEU A 101 -19.96 9.66 -11.06
C LEU A 101 -19.93 10.33 -12.44
N LYS A 102 -18.94 10.00 -13.29
CA LYS A 102 -18.89 10.50 -14.68
C LYS A 102 -20.09 10.02 -15.49
N ARG A 103 -20.49 8.76 -15.34
CA ARG A 103 -21.67 8.20 -16.02
C ARG A 103 -22.95 8.93 -15.57
N GLN A 104 -23.11 9.14 -14.27
CA GLN A 104 -24.25 9.88 -13.71
C GLN A 104 -24.30 11.32 -14.22
N ASN A 105 -23.18 12.04 -14.18
CA ASN A 105 -23.09 13.41 -14.70
C ASN A 105 -23.45 13.47 -16.19
N SER A 106 -22.95 12.55 -17.01
CA SER A 106 -23.27 12.50 -18.44
C SER A 106 -24.76 12.29 -18.71
N LEU A 107 -25.41 11.44 -17.90
CA LEU A 107 -26.85 11.19 -17.98
C LEU A 107 -27.65 12.44 -17.60
N LEU A 108 -27.29 13.09 -16.49
CA LEU A 108 -27.92 14.33 -16.03
C LEU A 108 -27.75 15.47 -17.05
N GLU A 109 -26.54 15.65 -17.61
CA GLU A 109 -26.28 16.63 -18.66
C GLU A 109 -27.16 16.39 -19.90
N THR A 110 -27.38 15.13 -20.26
CA THR A 110 -28.22 14.77 -21.40
C THR A 110 -29.70 15.06 -21.12
N GLN A 111 -30.17 14.79 -19.91
CA GLN A 111 -31.52 15.16 -19.46
C GLN A 111 -31.72 16.68 -19.47
N ILE A 112 -30.76 17.44 -18.93
CA ILE A 112 -30.78 18.91 -18.95
C ILE A 112 -30.87 19.43 -20.37
N ARG A 113 -30.00 18.98 -21.28
CA ARG A 113 -30.04 19.38 -22.70
C ARG A 113 -31.38 19.08 -23.37
N THR A 114 -31.99 17.95 -23.04
CA THR A 114 -33.29 17.53 -23.60
C THR A 114 -34.41 18.44 -23.09
N LEU A 115 -34.44 18.71 -21.79
CA LEU A 115 -35.42 19.60 -21.17
C LEU A 115 -35.27 21.04 -21.63
N GLU A 116 -34.05 21.54 -21.78
CA GLU A 116 -33.77 22.87 -22.34
C GLU A 116 -34.29 22.99 -23.77
N LYS A 117 -34.05 21.98 -24.61
CA LYS A 117 -34.60 21.93 -25.98
C LYS A 117 -36.13 21.92 -26.00
N ALA A 118 -36.76 21.12 -25.15
CA ALA A 118 -38.21 21.06 -25.02
C ALA A 118 -38.81 22.40 -24.58
N LYS A 119 -38.18 23.06 -23.59
CA LYS A 119 -38.57 24.39 -23.10
C LYS A 119 -38.50 25.46 -24.18
N ILE A 120 -37.45 25.46 -25.00
CA ILE A 120 -37.27 26.42 -26.10
C ILE A 120 -38.26 26.18 -27.23
N THR A 121 -38.56 24.91 -27.54
CA THR A 121 -39.45 24.54 -28.64
C THR A 121 -40.94 24.77 -28.28
N GLY A 122 -41.26 25.10 -27.02
CA GLY A 122 -42.64 25.30 -26.56
C GLY A 122 -43.50 24.02 -26.59
N ASN A 123 -42.88 22.87 -26.90
CA ASN A 123 -43.54 21.60 -27.08
C ASN A 123 -43.37 20.77 -25.81
N PHE A 124 -44.25 21.00 -24.82
CA PHE A 124 -44.47 20.06 -23.72
C PHE A 124 -45.22 18.84 -24.28
N ALA A 125 -44.57 18.04 -25.12
CA ALA A 125 -45.10 16.74 -25.46
C ALA A 125 -45.09 15.90 -24.18
N ALA A 126 -46.28 15.73 -23.63
CA ALA A 126 -46.59 14.69 -22.68
C ALA A 126 -46.29 13.33 -23.34
N GLU A 127 -45.05 12.87 -23.24
CA GLU A 127 -44.77 11.45 -23.40
C GLU A 127 -45.03 10.80 -22.05
N THR A 128 -46.31 10.50 -21.83
CA THR A 128 -46.73 9.40 -20.99
C THR A 128 -45.88 8.19 -21.36
N CYS A 129 -45.09 7.69 -20.39
CA CYS A 129 -44.48 6.38 -20.50
C CYS A 129 -45.61 5.34 -20.68
N GLU A 130 -45.85 4.95 -21.92
CA GLU A 130 -46.67 3.80 -22.30
C GLU A 130 -45.93 2.55 -21.82
N VAL A 131 -46.23 2.13 -20.58
CA VAL A 131 -45.85 0.80 -20.09
C VAL A 131 -46.77 -0.20 -20.79
N SER A 132 -46.26 -0.80 -21.87
CA SER A 132 -46.90 -1.91 -22.56
C SER A 132 -47.20 -3.04 -21.57
N LYS A 133 -48.49 -3.35 -21.40
CA LYS A 133 -48.97 -4.61 -20.83
C LYS A 133 -48.41 -5.77 -21.67
N SER A 134 -47.58 -6.60 -21.05
CA SER A 134 -47.38 -7.98 -21.47
C SER A 134 -47.57 -8.90 -20.26
N ASP A 135 -48.12 -10.06 -20.55
CA ASP A 135 -48.90 -10.95 -19.70
C ASP A 135 -48.28 -11.45 -18.38
N SER A 136 -49.21 -11.74 -17.46
CA SER A 136 -49.16 -12.58 -16.27
C SER A 136 -48.12 -13.71 -16.29
N ILE A 137 -47.35 -13.85 -15.18
CA ILE A 137 -47.06 -15.09 -14.43
C ILE A 137 -46.26 -14.69 -13.17
N GLY A 138 -46.64 -15.23 -11.99
CA GLY A 138 -45.68 -15.49 -10.90
C GLY A 138 -45.92 -14.78 -9.57
N MET A 139 -46.72 -15.43 -8.72
CA MET A 139 -46.77 -15.26 -7.26
C MET A 139 -45.39 -15.27 -6.59
N GLY A 140 -45.21 -14.46 -5.53
CA GLY A 140 -44.20 -14.75 -4.51
C GLY A 140 -43.78 -13.59 -3.61
N GLY A 141 -44.36 -13.53 -2.40
CA GLY A 141 -43.63 -13.19 -1.18
C GLY A 141 -43.41 -11.72 -0.85
N TYR A 142 -44.43 -11.10 -0.27
CA TYR A 142 -44.25 -10.03 0.72
C TYR A 142 -43.35 -10.55 1.84
N ASN A 143 -42.23 -9.88 2.10
CA ASN A 143 -41.67 -9.84 3.44
C ASN A 143 -41.36 -8.40 3.79
N ASP A 144 -41.97 -8.04 4.90
CA ASP A 144 -42.06 -6.77 5.59
C ASP A 144 -40.70 -6.34 6.17
N SER A 145 -40.62 -5.05 6.49
CA SER A 145 -39.72 -4.28 7.37
C SER A 145 -38.72 -5.10 8.23
N GLU A 146 -37.49 -4.66 8.48
CA GLU A 146 -37.12 -3.46 9.23
C GLU A 146 -35.73 -2.94 8.76
N SER A 147 -35.60 -1.62 8.53
CA SER A 147 -34.30 -0.95 8.44
C SER A 147 -33.89 -0.44 9.81
N GLU A 148 -32.90 -1.09 10.43
CA GLU A 148 -32.27 -0.62 11.67
C GLU A 148 -31.32 0.54 11.34
N SER A 149 -31.77 1.76 11.62
CA SER A 149 -30.94 2.97 11.64
C SER A 149 -29.92 2.88 12.79
N SER A 150 -28.65 2.59 12.51
CA SER A 150 -27.59 2.70 13.53
C SER A 150 -26.93 4.07 13.47
N ASP A 151 -27.27 4.86 14.48
CA ASP A 151 -26.80 6.19 14.82
C ASP A 151 -25.31 6.22 15.16
N SER A 152 -24.67 7.36 14.87
CA SER A 152 -23.26 7.64 15.08
C SER A 152 -23.05 8.25 16.48
N GLU A 153 -22.84 7.41 17.49
CA GLU A 153 -22.45 7.90 18.81
C GLU A 153 -20.95 8.20 18.88
N THR A 154 -20.63 9.48 18.69
CA THR A 154 -19.36 10.07 19.13
C THR A 154 -19.30 10.07 20.66
N GLY A 155 -18.85 8.94 21.22
CA GLY A 155 -18.57 8.78 22.65
C GLY A 155 -17.44 9.71 23.13
N ARG A 156 -17.80 10.96 23.47
CA ARG A 156 -16.98 11.85 24.29
C ARG A 156 -16.77 11.19 25.65
N ALA A 157 -15.56 10.71 25.91
CA ALA A 157 -15.14 10.28 27.24
C ALA A 157 -15.29 11.45 28.23
N ILE A 158 -16.26 11.31 29.14
CA ILE A 158 -16.47 12.21 30.28
C ILE A 158 -15.22 12.13 31.17
N ARG A 159 -14.50 13.24 31.26
CA ARG A 159 -13.37 13.42 32.18
C ARG A 159 -13.90 13.49 33.61
N GLN A 160 -13.53 12.52 34.44
CA GLN A 160 -13.69 12.60 35.90
C GLN A 160 -12.80 13.73 36.46
N PRO A 161 -13.31 14.70 37.22
CA PRO A 161 -12.45 15.65 37.92
C PRO A 161 -11.79 14.98 39.14
N LYS A 162 -10.47 15.12 39.23
CA LYS A 162 -9.67 14.68 40.38
C LYS A 162 -10.09 15.47 41.63
N LYS A 163 -10.48 14.77 42.71
CA LYS A 163 -10.62 15.40 44.04
C LYS A 163 -9.24 15.74 44.57
N LEU A 164 -9.03 17.02 44.88
CA LEU A 164 -7.92 17.50 45.71
C LEU A 164 -8.08 16.94 47.12
N LYS A 165 -7.10 16.17 47.60
CA LYS A 165 -6.99 15.84 49.02
C LYS A 165 -6.00 16.81 49.65
N VAL A 166 -6.54 17.80 50.36
CA VAL A 166 -5.80 18.60 51.33
C VAL A 166 -5.85 17.84 52.67
N ALA A 167 -4.68 17.43 53.13
CA ALA A 167 -4.37 17.05 54.50
C ALA A 167 -2.84 17.19 54.59
N GLY A 168 -2.21 17.89 55.51
CA GLY A 168 -2.61 18.53 56.75
C GLY A 168 -1.29 18.70 57.50
N LEU A 169 -0.98 19.91 57.97
CA LEU A 169 0.22 20.20 58.75
C LEU A 169 0.24 19.38 60.05
N HIS A 170 1.36 18.71 60.32
CA HIS A 170 1.85 18.39 61.67
C HIS A 170 3.37 18.69 61.61
N HIS A 171 3.80 19.85 62.12
CA HIS A 171 4.46 20.03 63.42
C HIS A 171 5.74 19.20 63.54
#